data_AF-A0A9N9BBU3-F1
#
_entry.id   AF-A0A9N9BBU3-F1
#
_cell.length_a   1.000
_cell.length_b   1.000
_cell.length_c   1.000
_cell.angle_alpha   90.00
_cell.angle_beta   90.00
_cell.angle_gamma   90.00
#
_symmetry.space_group_name_H-M   'P 1'
#
loop_
_entity.id
_entity.type
_entity.pdbx_description
1 polymer ?
#
loop_
_entity_poly.entity_id
_entity_poly.type
_entity_poly.pdbx_seq_one_letter_code
_entity_poly.pdbx_strand_id
1 'polypeptide(L)'
;MPKHRSITVSLVDLSSIVEAFHYRSYSHYWWKTSTDKENVAFFPLHVGQKTKTCLNNHDFFVTIIVDNKNNTSQPGYLCQNDAYISQIENDPSKAISSIYAQIFENGTRFSGPLVLGWQDEDIIYQLLRDVLFVPISIFVDSLKIFVYGVRISSQENWLNAGPRYKSSFTYKFNGNKQAIYISKIEEDICILEIYQDNQMKKKFEGETPIAIWKKSEIKKYNGNQLFGLEHSFIQTLIRYYKAKLPTCFPKK
;
A
#
# COMPACT_ATOMS: atom_id res chain seq x y z
N MET A 1 18.79 3.67 -28.81
CA MET A 1 17.98 3.75 -27.58
C MET A 1 17.00 4.89 -27.75
N PRO A 2 15.67 4.69 -27.61
CA PRO A 2 14.77 5.83 -27.62
C PRO A 2 15.07 6.66 -26.37
N LYS A 3 15.37 7.95 -26.55
CA LYS A 3 15.40 8.91 -25.42
C LYS A 3 14.04 8.81 -24.74
N HIS A 4 13.99 8.30 -23.51
CA HIS A 4 12.80 8.46 -22.69
C HIS A 4 12.48 9.96 -22.67
N ARG A 5 11.28 10.35 -23.13
CA ARG A 5 10.81 11.73 -22.96
C ARG A 5 10.83 12.02 -21.45
N SER A 6 11.76 12.85 -21.00
CA SER A 6 11.74 13.36 -19.63
C SER A 6 10.56 14.33 -19.54
N ILE A 7 9.59 13.97 -18.72
CA ILE A 7 8.47 14.84 -18.41
C ILE A 7 8.84 15.56 -17.11
N THR A 8 8.91 16.89 -17.13
CA THR A 8 9.09 17.66 -15.91
C THR A 8 7.77 17.66 -15.13
N VAL A 9 7.83 17.20 -13.89
CA VAL A 9 6.69 17.08 -12.99
C VAL A 9 6.97 17.87 -11.72
N SER A 10 5.91 18.44 -11.14
CA SER A 10 5.96 19.11 -9.85
C SER A 10 4.81 18.64 -8.98
N LEU A 11 5.07 18.45 -7.68
CA LEU A 11 4.02 18.21 -6.69
C LEU A 11 3.38 19.57 -6.34
N VAL A 12 2.10 19.72 -6.64
CA VAL A 12 1.33 20.96 -6.41
C VAL A 12 0.61 20.91 -5.06
N ASP A 13 0.08 19.74 -4.72
CA ASP A 13 -0.61 19.50 -3.46
C ASP A 13 -0.24 18.10 -2.96
N LEU A 14 0.26 18.04 -1.72
CA LEU A 14 0.57 16.77 -1.04
C LEU A 14 -0.71 16.09 -0.54
N SER A 15 -1.67 16.88 -0.06
CA SER A 15 -2.91 16.42 0.57
C SER A 15 -2.69 15.49 1.78
N SER A 16 -3.38 14.34 1.89
CA SER A 16 -3.45 13.60 3.16
C SER A 16 -3.34 12.08 3.06
N ILE A 17 -2.66 11.51 4.06
CA ILE A 17 -2.71 10.08 4.38
C ILE A 17 -3.95 9.80 5.21
N VAL A 18 -4.87 9.04 4.62
CA VAL A 18 -6.12 8.63 5.28
C VAL A 18 -5.97 7.21 5.80
N GLU A 19 -6.14 7.01 7.12
CA GLU A 19 -5.95 5.70 7.77
C GLU A 19 -6.78 4.59 7.13
N ALA A 20 -8.03 4.89 6.75
CA ALA A 20 -8.95 3.95 6.13
C ALA A 20 -8.41 3.33 4.83
N PHE A 21 -7.61 4.08 4.07
CA PHE A 21 -7.05 3.64 2.81
C PHE A 21 -5.62 3.12 2.96
N HIS A 22 -4.79 3.76 3.78
CA HIS A 22 -3.36 3.47 3.84
C HIS A 22 -2.99 2.34 4.82
N TYR A 23 -3.84 2.04 5.82
CA TYR A 23 -3.51 1.13 6.91
C TYR A 23 -4.64 0.14 7.28
N ARG A 24 -5.55 -0.14 6.33
CA ARG A 24 -6.60 -1.17 6.45
C ARG A 24 -6.47 -2.25 5.37
N SER A 25 -7.54 -3.01 5.16
CA SER A 25 -7.63 -4.24 4.37
C SER A 25 -7.06 -4.15 2.95
N TYR A 26 -7.20 -2.98 2.32
CA TYR A 26 -6.79 -2.75 0.94
C TYR A 26 -5.59 -1.79 0.82
N SER A 27 -4.85 -1.61 1.91
CA SER A 27 -3.71 -0.70 1.99
C SER A 27 -2.69 -0.87 0.89
N HIS A 28 -2.38 -2.11 0.49
CA HIS A 28 -1.41 -2.39 -0.57
C HIS A 28 -1.68 -1.67 -1.92
N TYR A 29 -2.90 -1.19 -2.19
CA TYR A 29 -3.19 -0.37 -3.38
C TYR A 29 -2.72 1.09 -3.29
N TRP A 30 -2.56 1.60 -2.07
CA TRP A 30 -2.22 2.99 -1.75
C TRP A 30 -0.73 3.20 -1.46
N TRP A 31 0.08 2.17 -1.67
CA TRP A 31 1.54 2.23 -1.56
C TRP A 31 2.18 1.76 -2.86
N LYS A 32 3.18 2.50 -3.33
CA LYS A 32 3.93 2.21 -4.56
C LYS A 32 5.42 2.11 -4.30
N THR A 33 6.13 1.54 -5.25
CA THR A 33 7.57 1.30 -5.22
C THR A 33 8.20 2.12 -6.35
N SER A 34 9.30 2.82 -6.08
CA SER A 34 9.96 3.71 -7.07
C SER A 34 10.70 2.96 -8.17
N THR A 35 11.03 1.69 -7.96
CA THR A 35 11.68 0.78 -8.91
C THR A 35 11.08 -0.63 -8.80
N ASP A 36 11.33 -1.49 -9.78
CA ASP A 36 10.95 -2.92 -9.74
C ASP A 36 12.02 -3.81 -9.07
N LYS A 37 13.01 -3.24 -8.37
CA LYS A 37 14.15 -3.98 -7.80
C LYS A 37 13.79 -4.61 -6.45
N GLU A 38 14.46 -5.70 -6.05
CA GLU A 38 14.05 -6.53 -4.90
C GLU A 38 14.12 -5.86 -3.50
N ASN A 39 14.55 -4.59 -3.38
CA ASN A 39 14.65 -3.84 -2.12
C ASN A 39 14.02 -2.44 -2.22
N VAL A 40 12.78 -2.32 -2.71
CA VAL A 40 12.17 -1.01 -2.90
C VAL A 40 11.57 -0.45 -1.63
N ALA A 41 11.93 0.80 -1.31
CA ALA A 41 11.19 1.62 -0.37
C ALA A 41 9.79 1.91 -0.93
N PHE A 42 8.77 1.62 -0.13
CA PHE A 42 7.41 2.06 -0.44
C PHE A 42 7.26 3.57 -0.22
N PHE A 43 6.44 4.21 -1.04
CA PHE A 43 5.93 5.55 -0.79
C PHE A 43 4.40 5.56 -0.93
N PRO A 44 3.69 6.41 -0.16
CA PRO A 44 2.24 6.46 -0.18
C PRO A 44 1.73 7.25 -1.40
N LEU A 45 0.51 6.91 -1.84
CA LEU A 45 -0.29 7.73 -2.75
C LEU A 45 -1.28 8.53 -1.91
N HIS A 46 -1.06 9.83 -1.71
CA HIS A 46 -1.92 10.60 -0.82
C HIS A 46 -3.29 10.84 -1.46
N VAL A 47 -4.36 10.81 -0.65
CA VAL A 47 -5.70 11.16 -1.12
C VAL A 47 -5.73 12.67 -1.33
N GLY A 48 -6.08 13.10 -2.55
CA GLY A 48 -6.05 14.50 -2.97
C GLY A 48 -4.74 14.92 -3.64
N GLN A 49 -3.70 14.06 -3.62
CA GLN A 49 -2.38 14.38 -4.18
C GLN A 49 -2.50 14.93 -5.60
N LYS A 50 -1.93 16.11 -5.86
CA LYS A 50 -2.00 16.78 -7.15
C LYS A 50 -0.61 17.04 -7.69
N THR A 51 -0.35 16.57 -8.91
CA THR A 51 0.87 16.88 -9.66
C THR A 51 0.56 17.74 -10.87
N LYS A 52 1.54 18.52 -11.31
CA LYS A 52 1.50 19.31 -12.55
C LYS A 52 2.62 18.87 -13.48
N THR A 53 2.29 18.73 -14.76
CA THR A 53 3.24 18.57 -15.86
C THR A 53 2.87 19.50 -17.00
N CYS A 54 3.88 20.02 -17.72
CA CYS A 54 3.65 20.81 -18.93
C CYS A 54 3.86 19.94 -20.17
N LEU A 55 2.85 19.86 -21.03
CA LEU A 55 2.85 19.09 -22.29
C LEU A 55 2.35 20.00 -23.41
N ASN A 56 3.11 20.11 -24.50
CA ASN A 56 2.83 21.04 -25.60
C ASN A 56 2.60 22.50 -25.17
N ASN A 57 3.29 22.98 -24.13
CA ASN A 57 3.10 24.32 -23.55
C ASN A 57 1.76 24.51 -22.82
N HIS A 58 1.07 23.42 -22.46
CA HIS A 58 -0.14 23.46 -21.65
C HIS A 58 0.06 22.69 -20.35
N ASP A 59 -0.48 23.22 -19.26
CA ASP A 59 -0.37 22.61 -17.93
C ASP A 59 -1.46 21.55 -17.72
N PHE A 60 -1.03 20.33 -17.41
CA PHE A 60 -1.91 19.23 -17.03
C PHE A 60 -1.74 18.95 -15.55
N PHE A 61 -2.86 18.89 -14.84
CA PHE A 61 -2.90 18.55 -13.43
C PHE A 61 -3.49 17.16 -13.26
N VAL A 62 -2.79 16.26 -12.57
CA VAL A 62 -3.31 14.93 -12.24
C VAL A 62 -3.57 14.88 -10.74
N THR A 63 -4.79 14.53 -10.35
CA THR A 63 -5.22 14.43 -8.95
C THR A 63 -5.57 12.99 -8.61
N ILE A 64 -5.01 12.47 -7.51
CA ILE A 64 -5.36 11.17 -6.94
C ILE A 64 -6.59 11.34 -6.06
N ILE A 65 -7.63 10.56 -6.31
CA ILE A 65 -8.88 10.63 -5.56
C ILE A 65 -9.33 9.25 -5.10
N VAL A 66 -10.30 9.23 -4.20
CA VAL A 66 -11.06 8.03 -3.86
C VAL A 66 -12.08 7.71 -4.96
N ASP A 67 -12.83 6.61 -4.82
CA ASP A 67 -13.93 6.23 -5.72
C ASP A 67 -13.52 5.86 -7.15
N ASN A 68 -12.47 5.07 -7.28
CA ASN A 68 -12.15 4.41 -8.54
C ASN A 68 -13.36 3.59 -9.03
N LYS A 69 -13.81 3.88 -10.26
CA LYS A 69 -15.02 3.31 -10.88
C LYS A 69 -15.03 1.78 -10.89
N ASN A 70 -13.87 1.14 -10.99
CA ASN A 70 -13.76 -0.31 -11.08
C ASN A 70 -13.65 -0.97 -9.69
N ASN A 71 -13.01 -0.28 -8.73
CA ASN A 71 -12.80 -0.79 -7.39
C ASN A 71 -12.58 0.37 -6.42
N THR A 72 -13.58 0.64 -5.57
CA THR A 72 -13.55 1.74 -4.57
C THR A 72 -12.38 1.66 -3.58
N SER A 73 -11.74 0.50 -3.45
CA SER A 73 -10.55 0.30 -2.60
C SER A 73 -9.25 0.74 -3.27
N GLN A 74 -9.25 1.00 -4.58
CA GLN A 74 -8.11 1.47 -5.36
C GLN A 74 -8.17 2.99 -5.56
N PRO A 75 -7.02 3.67 -5.73
CA PRO A 75 -6.99 5.08 -6.12
C PRO A 75 -7.62 5.29 -7.50
N GLY A 76 -8.39 6.35 -7.63
CA GLY A 76 -8.85 6.91 -8.90
C GLY A 76 -8.01 8.11 -9.30
N TYR A 77 -8.05 8.46 -10.59
CA TYR A 77 -7.23 9.53 -11.14
C TYR A 77 -8.07 10.45 -12.01
N LEU A 78 -7.97 11.74 -11.75
CA LEU A 78 -8.54 12.80 -12.58
C LEU A 78 -7.41 13.58 -13.23
N CYS A 79 -7.58 13.95 -14.49
CA CYS A 79 -6.73 14.93 -15.15
C CYS A 79 -7.53 16.18 -15.50
N GLN A 80 -6.93 17.34 -15.28
CA GLN A 80 -7.48 18.63 -15.67
C GLN A 80 -6.46 19.41 -16.50
N ASN A 81 -6.95 20.06 -17.54
CA ASN A 81 -6.25 21.13 -18.27
C ASN A 81 -7.26 22.25 -18.51
N ASP A 82 -7.01 23.44 -17.96
CA ASP A 82 -7.95 24.56 -17.98
C ASP A 82 -9.39 24.14 -17.62
N ALA A 83 -10.32 24.21 -18.57
CA ALA A 83 -11.73 23.84 -18.42
C ALA A 83 -12.02 22.35 -18.71
N TYR A 84 -11.06 21.61 -19.27
CA TYR A 84 -11.21 20.18 -19.57
C TYR A 84 -10.89 19.34 -18.34
N ILE A 85 -11.83 18.46 -17.96
CA ILE A 85 -11.68 17.55 -16.83
C ILE A 85 -12.02 16.13 -17.31
N SER A 86 -11.15 15.17 -16.98
CA SER A 86 -11.37 13.78 -17.33
C SER A 86 -12.50 13.18 -16.52
N GLN A 87 -13.02 12.06 -16.99
CA GLN A 87 -13.72 11.14 -16.11
C GLN A 87 -12.74 10.58 -15.06
N ILE A 88 -13.26 10.07 -13.94
CA ILE A 88 -12.43 9.31 -12.99
C ILE A 88 -11.92 8.05 -13.70
N GLU A 89 -10.61 7.96 -13.85
CA GLU A 89 -9.93 6.82 -14.46
C GLU A 89 -9.25 5.95 -13.41
N ASN A 90 -9.05 4.67 -13.76
CA ASN A 90 -8.36 3.70 -12.90
C ASN A 90 -6.84 3.73 -13.04
N ASP A 91 -6.33 4.52 -13.99
CA ASP A 91 -4.91 4.64 -14.30
C ASP A 91 -4.56 6.10 -14.66
N PRO A 92 -3.47 6.66 -14.11
CA PRO A 92 -3.08 8.05 -14.35
C PRO A 92 -2.65 8.30 -15.80
N SER A 93 -2.08 7.30 -16.48
CA SER A 93 -1.74 7.38 -17.91
C SER A 93 -2.99 7.62 -18.74
N LYS A 94 -4.07 6.89 -18.43
CA LYS A 94 -5.36 7.06 -19.12
C LYS A 94 -5.99 8.42 -18.82
N ALA A 95 -5.97 8.86 -17.55
CA ALA A 95 -6.51 10.18 -17.17
C ALA A 95 -5.89 11.30 -18.01
N ILE A 96 -4.56 11.41 -18.02
CA ILE A 96 -3.87 12.47 -18.77
C ILE A 96 -3.97 12.32 -20.28
N SER A 97 -3.83 11.10 -20.80
CA SER A 97 -3.83 10.87 -22.25
C SER A 97 -5.22 11.12 -22.85
N SER A 98 -6.29 10.90 -22.09
CA SER A 98 -7.66 11.20 -22.52
C SER A 98 -7.88 12.71 -22.71
N ILE A 99 -7.42 13.53 -21.77
CA ILE A 99 -7.55 14.99 -21.86
C ILE A 99 -6.65 15.54 -22.95
N TYR A 100 -5.41 15.04 -23.05
CA TYR A 100 -4.51 15.44 -24.13
C TYR A 100 -5.12 15.12 -25.51
N ALA A 101 -5.70 13.93 -25.69
CA ALA A 101 -6.34 13.56 -26.94
C ALA A 101 -7.57 14.42 -27.25
N GLN A 102 -8.33 14.83 -26.23
CA GLN A 102 -9.49 15.70 -26.40
C GLN A 102 -9.11 17.12 -26.85
N ILE A 103 -7.97 17.64 -26.37
CA ILE A 103 -7.53 19.02 -26.67
C ILE A 103 -6.80 19.11 -28.01
N PHE A 104 -5.93 18.14 -28.29
CA PHE A 104 -5.04 18.19 -29.46
C PHE A 104 -5.43 17.22 -30.58
N GLU A 105 -6.56 16.52 -30.44
CA GLU A 105 -7.04 15.50 -31.38
C GLU A 105 -5.97 14.44 -31.67
N ASN A 106 -5.16 14.11 -30.66
CA ASN A 106 -3.97 13.27 -30.78
C ASN A 106 -3.93 12.18 -29.70
N GLY A 107 -3.93 10.92 -30.13
CA GLY A 107 -3.89 9.73 -29.25
C GLY A 107 -2.54 9.46 -28.55
N THR A 108 -1.70 10.47 -28.33
CA THR A 108 -0.42 10.30 -27.62
C THR A 108 -0.67 9.80 -26.20
N ARG A 109 0.07 8.75 -25.82
CA ARG A 109 0.02 8.20 -24.47
C ARG A 109 1.18 8.71 -23.62
N PHE A 110 0.89 9.07 -22.39
CA PHE A 110 1.89 9.48 -21.39
C PHE A 110 2.00 8.44 -20.29
N SER A 111 3.17 8.35 -19.67
CA SER A 111 3.41 7.41 -18.57
C SER A 111 2.86 7.96 -17.26
N GLY A 112 1.89 7.27 -16.66
CA GLY A 112 1.34 7.52 -15.33
C GLY A 112 2.39 7.76 -14.24
N PRO A 113 3.34 6.83 -14.05
CA PRO A 113 4.44 7.01 -13.10
C PRO A 113 5.26 8.29 -13.32
N LEU A 114 5.51 8.69 -14.57
CA LEU A 114 6.24 9.92 -14.87
C LEU A 114 5.43 11.15 -14.52
N VAL A 115 4.14 11.18 -14.90
CA VAL A 115 3.28 12.35 -14.64
C VAL A 115 2.92 12.53 -13.16
N LEU A 116 3.04 11.46 -12.36
CA LEU A 116 2.88 11.50 -10.90
C LEU A 116 4.21 11.64 -10.14
N GLY A 117 5.36 11.68 -10.81
CA GLY A 117 6.66 11.83 -10.16
C GLY A 117 7.11 10.62 -9.34
N TRP A 118 6.71 9.40 -9.72
CA TRP A 118 7.10 8.17 -9.00
C TRP A 118 8.58 7.78 -9.17
N GLN A 119 9.31 8.52 -10.00
CA GLN A 119 10.75 8.38 -10.22
C GLN A 119 11.52 9.64 -9.81
N ASP A 120 10.82 10.64 -9.27
CA ASP A 120 11.40 11.89 -8.81
C ASP A 120 11.68 11.78 -7.31
N GLU A 121 12.95 11.78 -6.94
CA GLU A 121 13.39 11.55 -5.56
C GLU A 121 12.91 12.66 -4.60
N ASP A 122 12.82 13.90 -5.07
CA ASP A 122 12.36 15.03 -4.27
C ASP A 122 10.85 14.95 -4.00
N ILE A 123 10.07 14.51 -5.00
CA ILE A 123 8.64 14.23 -4.80
C ILE A 123 8.46 13.06 -3.84
N ILE A 124 9.19 11.95 -4.02
CA ILE A 124 9.11 10.78 -3.12
C ILE A 124 9.47 11.18 -1.69
N TYR A 125 10.51 12.00 -1.49
CA TYR A 125 10.90 12.49 -0.18
C TYR A 125 9.76 13.31 0.47
N GLN A 126 9.10 14.18 -0.29
CA GLN A 126 7.93 14.93 0.19
C GLN A 126 6.76 14.02 0.57
N LEU A 127 6.49 12.97 -0.23
CA LEU A 127 5.43 12.00 0.06
C LEU A 127 5.67 11.22 1.36
N LEU A 128 6.91 11.14 1.83
CA LEU A 128 7.31 10.39 3.02
C LEU A 128 7.40 11.21 4.31
N ARG A 129 7.38 12.55 4.24
CA ARG A 129 7.73 13.45 5.36
C ARG A 129 6.97 13.17 6.67
N ASP A 130 5.69 12.86 6.59
CA ASP A 130 4.81 12.65 7.75
C ASP A 130 4.24 11.23 7.83
N VAL A 131 4.95 10.26 7.22
CA VAL A 131 4.55 8.85 7.25
C VAL A 131 4.94 8.21 8.58
N LEU A 132 3.94 7.79 9.37
CA LEU A 132 4.16 7.12 10.66
C LEU A 132 4.78 5.72 10.51
N PHE A 133 4.42 5.01 9.45
CA PHE A 133 4.93 3.67 9.17
C PHE A 133 4.90 3.42 7.67
N VAL A 134 6.05 3.08 7.10
CA VAL A 134 6.18 2.64 5.71
C VAL A 134 6.01 1.11 5.68
N PRO A 135 5.07 0.57 4.90
CA PRO A 135 4.89 -0.87 4.79
C PRO A 135 6.11 -1.59 4.24
N ILE A 136 6.17 -2.89 4.53
CA ILE A 136 7.25 -3.78 4.14
C ILE A 136 6.64 -4.94 3.37
N SER A 137 7.27 -5.32 2.26
CA SER A 137 6.96 -6.57 1.58
C SER A 137 8.02 -7.60 1.91
N ILE A 138 7.58 -8.80 2.30
CA ILE A 138 8.43 -9.96 2.52
C ILE A 138 7.91 -11.15 1.70
N PHE A 139 8.77 -12.13 1.47
CA PHE A 139 8.40 -13.36 0.78
C PHE A 139 8.50 -14.55 1.73
N VAL A 140 7.47 -15.40 1.70
CA VAL A 140 7.48 -16.73 2.29
C VAL A 140 7.23 -17.72 1.17
N ASP A 141 8.28 -18.39 0.69
CA ASP A 141 8.33 -19.02 -0.63
C ASP A 141 7.85 -18.03 -1.74
N SER A 142 6.79 -18.37 -2.47
CA SER A 142 6.16 -17.53 -3.49
C SER A 142 5.08 -16.59 -2.95
N LEU A 143 4.80 -16.62 -1.64
CA LEU A 143 3.78 -15.78 -1.03
C LEU A 143 4.35 -14.42 -0.65
N LYS A 144 3.91 -13.36 -1.34
CA LYS A 144 4.24 -11.98 -0.98
C LYS A 144 3.34 -11.50 0.16
N ILE A 145 3.90 -11.28 1.33
CA ILE A 145 3.22 -10.75 2.51
C ILE A 145 3.55 -9.25 2.63
N PHE A 146 2.50 -8.44 2.69
CA PHE A 146 2.54 -7.01 2.89
C PHE A 146 2.27 -6.69 4.36
N VAL A 147 3.28 -6.23 5.08
CA VAL A 147 3.21 -5.85 6.50
C VAL A 147 3.06 -4.34 6.59
N TYR A 148 1.96 -3.86 7.16
CA TYR A 148 1.59 -2.44 7.20
C TYR A 148 1.26 -1.95 8.61
N GLY A 149 1.57 -2.77 9.62
CA GLY A 149 1.57 -2.37 11.02
C GLY A 149 2.48 -3.28 11.82
N VAL A 150 3.44 -2.70 12.53
CA VAL A 150 4.33 -3.42 13.45
C VAL A 150 4.33 -2.71 14.80
N ARG A 151 4.05 -3.49 15.84
CA ARG A 151 4.15 -3.13 17.25
C ARG A 151 4.75 -4.30 18.00
N ILE A 152 5.24 -4.04 19.20
CA ILE A 152 5.97 -5.00 20.01
C ILE A 152 5.20 -5.33 21.29
N SER A 153 5.42 -6.52 21.82
CA SER A 153 4.94 -6.94 23.13
C SER A 153 5.91 -7.94 23.78
N SER A 154 5.63 -8.31 25.03
CA SER A 154 6.32 -9.41 25.72
C SER A 154 5.77 -10.80 25.35
N GLN A 155 4.74 -10.89 24.50
CA GLN A 155 4.08 -12.16 24.17
C GLN A 155 4.93 -13.00 23.21
N GLU A 156 5.54 -14.06 23.74
CA GLU A 156 6.43 -14.96 22.97
C GLU A 156 5.68 -15.83 21.97
N ASN A 157 4.44 -16.20 22.29
CA ASN A 157 3.50 -16.89 21.40
C ASN A 157 3.12 -16.06 20.15
N TRP A 158 3.41 -14.75 20.16
CA TRP A 158 3.28 -13.85 19.00
C TRP A 158 4.63 -13.43 18.45
N LEU A 159 5.72 -14.13 18.80
CA LEU A 159 7.09 -13.79 18.42
C LEU A 159 7.42 -12.31 18.73
N ASN A 160 6.96 -11.83 19.90
CA ASN A 160 7.09 -10.48 20.39
C ASN A 160 6.44 -9.38 19.54
N ALA A 161 5.61 -9.72 18.55
CA ALA A 161 4.69 -8.75 17.96
C ALA A 161 3.62 -8.36 18.98
N GLY A 162 3.06 -7.17 18.83
CA GLY A 162 2.08 -6.61 19.76
C GLY A 162 0.81 -6.12 19.10
N PRO A 163 -0.12 -5.59 19.92
CA PRO A 163 -1.37 -5.01 19.45
C PRO A 163 -1.14 -4.01 18.31
N ARG A 164 -2.01 -4.04 17.30
CA ARG A 164 -1.92 -3.30 16.03
C ARG A 164 -0.88 -3.84 15.04
N TYR A 165 -0.31 -5.03 15.26
CA TYR A 165 0.36 -5.76 14.17
C TYR A 165 -0.66 -6.04 13.06
N LYS A 166 -0.29 -5.77 11.80
CA LYS A 166 -1.14 -6.02 10.63
C LYS A 166 -0.30 -6.46 9.45
N SER A 167 -0.70 -7.56 8.83
CA SER A 167 -0.17 -8.03 7.56
C SER A 167 -1.26 -8.57 6.67
N SER A 168 -1.01 -8.60 5.37
CA SER A 168 -1.93 -9.14 4.39
C SER A 168 -1.20 -9.79 3.24
N PHE A 169 -1.88 -10.71 2.57
CA PHE A 169 -1.42 -11.26 1.29
C PHE A 169 -2.61 -11.65 0.43
N THR A 170 -2.37 -11.75 -0.87
CA THR A 170 -3.36 -12.22 -1.83
C THR A 170 -3.17 -13.70 -2.09
N TYR A 171 -4.24 -14.47 -1.99
CA TYR A 171 -4.24 -15.90 -2.30
C TYR A 171 -5.60 -16.35 -2.85
N LYS A 172 -5.66 -17.57 -3.35
CA LYS A 172 -6.90 -18.16 -3.89
C LYS A 172 -7.86 -18.54 -2.75
N PHE A 173 -9.15 -18.25 -2.94
CA PHE A 173 -10.25 -18.59 -2.04
C PHE A 173 -11.53 -18.88 -2.85
N ASN A 174 -12.40 -19.77 -2.33
CA ASN A 174 -13.73 -20.10 -2.90
C ASN A 174 -13.79 -20.15 -4.44
N GLY A 175 -13.45 -21.31 -5.03
CA GLY A 175 -13.48 -21.47 -6.49
C GLY A 175 -12.30 -20.81 -7.21
N ASN A 176 -11.11 -20.79 -6.57
CA ASN A 176 -9.86 -20.27 -7.13
C ASN A 176 -9.84 -18.77 -7.49
N LYS A 177 -10.80 -18.00 -7.00
CA LYS A 177 -10.81 -16.53 -7.15
C LYS A 177 -9.83 -15.90 -6.16
N GLN A 178 -9.25 -14.76 -6.51
CA GLN A 178 -8.37 -14.04 -5.60
C GLN A 178 -9.15 -13.50 -4.39
N ALA A 179 -8.53 -13.57 -3.22
CA ALA A 179 -8.98 -12.97 -1.98
C ALA A 179 -7.78 -12.39 -1.23
N ILE A 180 -8.05 -11.43 -0.36
CA ILE A 180 -7.06 -10.86 0.54
C ILE A 180 -7.26 -11.50 1.91
N TYR A 181 -6.19 -12.10 2.40
CA TYR A 181 -6.10 -12.60 3.77
C TYR A 181 -5.43 -11.53 4.60
N ILE A 182 -6.01 -11.23 5.77
CA ILE A 182 -5.50 -10.21 6.67
C ILE A 182 -5.30 -10.84 8.04
N SER A 183 -4.06 -10.76 8.50
CA SER A 183 -3.63 -11.19 9.82
C SER A 183 -3.46 -9.96 10.69
N LYS A 184 -4.14 -9.91 11.84
CA LYS A 184 -4.01 -8.80 12.81
C LYS A 184 -3.80 -9.33 14.22
N ILE A 185 -3.15 -8.51 15.04
CA ILE A 185 -3.17 -8.66 16.49
C ILE A 185 -3.89 -7.43 17.04
N GLU A 186 -4.96 -7.65 17.77
CA GLU A 186 -5.75 -6.59 18.41
C GLU A 186 -5.85 -6.94 19.89
N GLU A 187 -5.37 -6.04 20.76
CA GLU A 187 -5.32 -6.25 22.21
C GLU A 187 -4.70 -7.62 22.54
N ASP A 188 -5.54 -8.57 22.95
CA ASP A 188 -5.14 -9.86 23.47
C ASP A 188 -5.43 -11.03 22.49
N ILE A 189 -5.89 -10.70 21.28
CA ILE A 189 -6.37 -11.68 20.29
C ILE A 189 -5.67 -11.56 18.93
N CYS A 190 -5.47 -12.70 18.29
CA CYS A 190 -5.09 -12.80 16.88
C CYS A 190 -6.35 -12.95 16.02
N ILE A 191 -6.42 -12.21 14.93
CA ILE A 191 -7.55 -12.18 14.01
C ILE A 191 -7.06 -12.56 12.61
N LEU A 192 -7.82 -13.42 11.94
CA LEU A 192 -7.71 -13.68 10.51
C LEU A 192 -9.01 -13.29 9.81
N GLU A 193 -8.95 -12.33 8.91
CA GLU A 193 -10.06 -11.93 8.04
C GLU A 193 -9.78 -12.31 6.58
N ILE A 194 -10.81 -12.73 5.85
CA ILE A 194 -10.73 -13.03 4.42
C ILE A 194 -11.70 -12.12 3.69
N TYR A 195 -11.17 -11.33 2.77
CA TYR A 195 -11.93 -10.39 1.93
C TYR A 195 -11.91 -10.81 0.47
N GLN A 196 -13.07 -10.73 -0.18
CA GLN A 196 -13.24 -10.97 -1.61
C GLN A 196 -14.33 -10.04 -2.14
N ASP A 197 -14.12 -9.47 -3.33
CA ASP A 197 -15.06 -8.52 -3.96
C ASP A 197 -15.44 -7.34 -3.02
N ASN A 198 -14.45 -6.76 -2.34
CA ASN A 198 -14.63 -5.66 -1.37
C ASN A 198 -15.52 -5.99 -0.16
N GLN A 199 -15.75 -7.27 0.13
CA GLN A 199 -16.57 -7.73 1.25
C GLN A 199 -15.84 -8.77 2.10
N MET A 200 -16.00 -8.67 3.42
CA MET A 200 -15.52 -9.69 4.34
C MET A 200 -16.35 -10.96 4.19
N LYS A 201 -15.68 -12.10 3.96
CA LYS A 201 -16.32 -13.41 3.74
C LYS A 201 -16.18 -14.34 4.95
N LYS A 202 -15.04 -14.30 5.63
CA LYS A 202 -14.77 -15.08 6.85
C LYS A 202 -13.96 -14.26 7.84
N LYS A 203 -14.19 -14.52 9.13
CA LYS A 203 -13.40 -14.00 10.25
C LYS A 203 -13.13 -15.14 11.22
N PHE A 204 -11.89 -15.24 11.69
CA PHE A 204 -11.48 -16.17 12.74
C PHE A 204 -10.74 -15.42 13.83
N GLU A 205 -10.97 -15.81 15.07
CA GLU A 205 -10.30 -15.27 16.25
C GLU A 205 -9.65 -16.41 17.04
N GLY A 206 -8.59 -16.09 17.76
CA GLY A 206 -7.89 -17.04 18.62
C GLY A 206 -6.66 -16.43 19.28
N GLU A 207 -6.09 -17.18 20.21
CA GLU A 207 -5.03 -16.68 21.10
C GLU A 207 -3.67 -16.53 20.40
N THR A 208 -3.41 -17.25 19.31
CA THR A 208 -2.11 -17.26 18.62
C THR A 208 -2.27 -17.30 17.11
N PRO A 209 -1.25 -16.83 16.35
CA PRO A 209 -1.23 -16.97 14.89
C PRO A 209 -1.43 -18.42 14.43
N ILE A 210 -0.78 -19.37 15.12
CA ILE A 210 -0.90 -20.80 14.83
C ILE A 210 -2.34 -21.29 15.04
N ALA A 211 -2.98 -20.92 16.15
CA ALA A 211 -4.33 -21.38 16.49
C ALA A 211 -5.38 -20.94 15.45
N ILE A 212 -5.29 -19.70 14.95
CA ILE A 212 -6.25 -19.20 13.95
C ILE A 212 -6.00 -19.78 12.56
N TRP A 213 -4.73 -19.91 12.13
CA TRP A 213 -4.43 -20.42 10.79
C TRP A 213 -4.69 -21.91 10.64
N LYS A 214 -4.66 -22.68 11.75
CA LYS A 214 -5.15 -24.07 11.78
C LYS A 214 -6.61 -24.20 11.35
N LYS A 215 -7.44 -23.17 11.57
CA LYS A 215 -8.86 -23.12 11.16
C LYS A 215 -9.05 -22.80 9.66
N SER A 216 -8.00 -22.33 8.98
CA SER A 216 -8.04 -21.94 7.57
C SER A 216 -7.88 -23.14 6.61
N GLU A 217 -8.18 -22.91 5.33
CA GLU A 217 -8.00 -23.88 4.24
C GLU A 217 -6.54 -24.01 3.78
N ILE A 218 -5.66 -23.06 4.13
CA ILE A 218 -4.24 -23.08 3.75
C ILE A 218 -3.46 -23.92 4.77
N LYS A 219 -3.02 -25.11 4.36
CA LYS A 219 -2.29 -26.05 5.23
C LYS A 219 -0.78 -26.11 5.01
N LYS A 220 -0.27 -25.55 3.90
CA LYS A 220 1.16 -25.60 3.54
C LYS A 220 2.06 -24.88 4.54
N TYR A 221 1.56 -23.82 5.17
CA TYR A 221 2.33 -22.92 6.02
C TYR A 221 1.79 -22.93 7.44
N ASN A 222 2.65 -22.65 8.42
CA ASN A 222 2.21 -22.41 9.78
C ASN A 222 1.67 -20.97 9.94
N GLY A 223 0.97 -20.70 11.05
CA GLY A 223 0.36 -19.39 11.27
C GLY A 223 1.35 -18.24 11.46
N ASN A 224 2.51 -18.48 12.06
CA ASN A 224 3.54 -17.44 12.21
C ASN A 224 4.16 -17.06 10.85
N GLN A 225 4.34 -18.03 9.96
CA GLN A 225 4.78 -17.79 8.58
C GLN A 225 3.77 -16.94 7.81
N LEU A 226 2.48 -17.29 7.89
CA LEU A 226 1.40 -16.54 7.20
C LEU A 226 1.14 -15.16 7.81
N PHE A 227 1.47 -14.96 9.08
CA PHE A 227 1.53 -13.63 9.68
C PHE A 227 2.75 -12.84 9.20
N GLY A 228 3.81 -13.50 8.73
CA GLY A 228 5.11 -12.89 8.40
C GLY A 228 6.05 -12.76 9.59
N LEU A 229 5.67 -13.28 10.77
CA LEU A 229 6.41 -13.09 12.02
C LEU A 229 7.67 -13.93 12.11
N GLU A 230 7.75 -15.08 11.44
CA GLU A 230 8.98 -15.87 11.39
C GLU A 230 10.05 -15.28 10.46
N HIS A 231 9.69 -14.29 9.63
CA HIS A 231 10.62 -13.72 8.66
C HIS A 231 11.71 -12.92 9.38
N SER A 232 12.98 -13.20 9.05
CA SER A 232 14.16 -12.65 9.72
C SER A 232 14.18 -11.11 9.74
N PHE A 233 13.76 -10.48 8.65
CA PHE A 233 13.65 -9.02 8.57
C PHE A 233 12.63 -8.45 9.57
N ILE A 234 11.45 -9.06 9.69
CA ILE A 234 10.41 -8.62 10.63
C ILE A 234 10.88 -8.84 12.07
N GLN A 235 11.53 -9.96 12.35
CA GLN A 235 12.12 -10.23 13.67
C GLN A 235 13.22 -9.23 14.04
N THR A 236 14.06 -8.85 13.08
CA THR A 236 15.08 -7.82 13.28
C THR A 236 14.44 -6.47 13.60
N LEU A 237 13.38 -6.10 12.89
CA LEU A 237 12.63 -4.88 13.14
C LEU A 237 11.96 -4.88 14.53
N ILE A 238 11.34 -5.98 14.93
CA ILE A 238 10.73 -6.14 16.26
C ILE A 238 11.79 -5.99 17.36
N ARG A 239 12.95 -6.65 17.21
CA ARG A 239 14.07 -6.53 18.16
C ARG A 239 14.60 -5.10 18.25
N TYR A 240 14.72 -4.43 17.11
CA TYR A 240 15.14 -3.02 17.06
C TYR A 240 14.17 -2.11 17.82
N TYR A 241 12.86 -2.26 17.61
CA TYR A 241 11.86 -1.51 18.37
C TYR A 241 11.90 -1.84 19.87
N LYS A 242 12.11 -3.12 20.22
CA LYS A 242 12.23 -3.55 21.62
C LYS A 242 13.44 -2.92 22.32
N ALA A 243 14.58 -2.82 21.64
CA ALA A 243 15.78 -2.17 22.17
C ALA A 243 15.63 -0.65 22.36
N LYS A 244 14.71 -0.02 21.63
CA LYS A 244 14.41 1.41 21.73
C LYS A 244 13.39 1.77 22.83
N LEU A 245 12.79 0.79 23.50
CA LEU A 245 11.93 1.07 24.63
C LEU A 245 12.76 1.70 25.76
N PRO A 246 12.33 2.85 26.33
CA PRO A 246 12.97 3.39 27.52
C PRO A 246 12.96 2.33 28.63
N THR A 247 14.14 2.03 29.18
CA THR A 247 14.32 1.06 30.27
C THR A 247 13.90 1.61 31.65
N CYS A 248 13.34 2.81 31.71
CA CYS A 248 12.96 3.47 32.96
C CYS A 248 11.64 2.92 33.49
N PHE A 249 11.72 1.82 34.23
CA PHE A 249 10.70 1.53 35.25
C PHE A 249 11.03 2.35 36.51
N PRO A 250 10.03 2.93 37.21
CA PRO A 250 10.24 3.44 38.56
C PRO A 250 10.76 2.28 39.42
N LYS A 251 11.88 2.49 40.11
CA LYS A 251 12.22 1.63 41.24
C LYS A 251 11.06 1.75 42.25
N LYS A 252 10.61 0.60 42.73
CA LYS A 252 9.52 0.43 43.72
C LYS A 252 9.55 1.46 44.82
#